data_AF-A0AAJ2EST1-F1
#
_entry.id   AF-A0AAJ2EST1-F1
#
_cell.length_a   1.000
_cell.length_b   1.000
_cell.length_c   1.000
_cell.angle_alpha   90.00
_cell.angle_beta   90.00
_cell.angle_gamma   90.00
#
_symmetry.space_group_name_H-M   'P 1'
#
loop_
_entity.id
_entity.type
_entity.pdbx_description
1 polymer ?
#
loop_
_entity_poly.entity_id
_entity_poly.type
_entity_poly.pdbx_seq_one_letter_code
_entity_poly.pdbx_strand_id
1 'polypeptide(L)' 'MATVHRLISLLISLAAPAATWAASGEIRFEFIVLGAIMGIADWHWGPSGTLL' A
#
# COMPACT_ATOMS: atom_id res chain seq x y z
N MET A 1 4.15 -11.78 -13.48
CA MET A 1 4.07 -10.31 -13.38
C MET A 1 2.86 -9.84 -12.59
N ALA A 2 1.61 -10.14 -13.01
CA ALA A 2 0.40 -9.66 -12.31
C ALA A 2 0.30 -10.05 -10.82
N THR A 3 0.59 -11.31 -10.46
CA THR A 3 0.53 -11.74 -9.04
C THR A 3 1.55 -11.03 -8.16
N VAL A 4 2.77 -10.83 -8.67
CA VAL A 4 3.84 -10.11 -7.95
C VAL A 4 3.47 -8.64 -7.77
N HIS A 5 2.93 -8.01 -8.81
CA HIS A 5 2.41 -6.63 -8.73
C HIS A 5 1.37 -6.48 -7.64
N ARG A 6 0.35 -7.35 -7.64
CA ARG A 6 -0.71 -7.34 -6.61
C ARG A 6 -0.17 -7.53 -5.20
N LEU A 7 0.85 -8.38 -5.04
CA LEU A 7 1.54 -8.58 -3.77
C LEU A 7 2.25 -7.30 -3.33
N ILE A 8 2.94 -6.62 -4.23
CA ILE A 8 3.61 -5.33 -3.96
C ILE A 8 2.58 -4.27 -3.56
N SER A 9 1.47 -4.15 -4.28
CA SER A 9 0.40 -3.20 -3.96
C SER A 9 -0.19 -3.45 -2.57
N LEU A 10 -0.37 -4.72 -2.17
CA LEU A 10 -0.81 -5.09 -0.83
C LEU A 10 0.23 -4.75 0.25
N LEU A 11 1.51 -4.99 -0.02
CA LEU A 11 2.59 -4.64 0.90
C LEU A 11 2.69 -3.13 1.10
N ILE A 12 2.53 -2.33 0.04
CA ILE A 12 2.45 -0.87 0.11
C ILE A 12 1.27 -0.44 0.98
N SER A 13 0.11 -1.07 0.80
CA SER A 13 -1.08 -0.79 1.59
C SER A 13 -0.86 -0.97 3.09
N LEU A 14 -0.10 -2.01 3.47
CA LEU A 14 0.21 -2.34 4.86
C LEU A 14 1.40 -1.55 5.42
N ALA A 15 2.27 -0.98 4.58
CA ALA A 15 3.52 -0.37 5.03
C ALA A 15 3.29 0.79 6.01
N ALA A 16 2.38 1.71 5.70
CA ALA A 16 2.09 2.87 6.54
C ALA A 16 1.52 2.48 7.93
N PRO A 17 0.42 1.70 8.04
CA PRO A 17 -0.11 1.31 9.35
C PRO A 17 0.84 0.37 10.13
N ALA A 18 1.61 -0.48 9.45
CA ALA A 18 2.61 -1.32 10.11
C ALA A 18 3.76 -0.49 10.68
N ALA A 19 4.25 0.52 9.94
CA ALA A 19 5.29 1.42 10.41
C ALA A 19 4.83 2.25 11.61
N THR A 20 3.58 2.73 11.61
CA THR A 20 3.06 3.52 12.74
C THR A 20 2.87 2.69 13.98
N TRP A 21 2.37 1.45 13.82
CA TRP A 21 2.30 0.49 14.91
C TRP A 21 3.68 0.17 15.48
N ALA A 22 4.67 -0.08 14.63
CA ALA A 22 6.03 -0.37 15.06
C ALA A 22 6.68 0.81 15.82
N ALA A 23 6.36 2.06 15.43
CA ALA A 23 6.95 3.25 16.04
C ALA A 23 6.24 3.70 17.33
N SER A 24 4.92 3.51 17.43
CA SER A 24 4.10 4.12 18.49
C SER A 24 3.26 3.12 19.29
N GLY A 25 3.13 1.88 18.84
CA GLY A 25 2.18 0.90 19.39
C GLY A 25 0.73 1.15 19.00
N GLU A 26 0.43 2.26 18.32
CA GLU A 26 -0.92 2.64 17.89
C GLU A 26 -1.07 2.58 16.37
N ILE A 27 -2.23 2.10 15.92
CA ILE A 27 -2.65 2.21 14.52
C ILE A 27 -3.70 3.29 14.46
N ARG A 28 -3.34 4.45 13.93
CA ARG A 28 -4.31 5.52 13.70
C ARG A 28 -4.99 5.37 12.35
N PHE A 29 -6.27 5.73 12.31
CA PHE A 29 -7.12 5.54 11.13
C PHE A 29 -6.56 6.25 9.90
N GLU A 30 -5.93 7.42 10.05
CA GLU A 30 -5.40 8.18 8.92
C GLU A 30 -4.29 7.42 8.17
N PHE A 31 -3.49 6.61 8.89
CA PHE A 31 -2.43 5.81 8.27
C PHE A 31 -2.95 4.56 7.56
N ILE A 32 -4.07 4.00 8.02
CA ILE A 32 -4.78 2.94 7.29
C ILE A 32 -5.28 3.49 5.95
N VAL A 33 -5.92 4.65 5.96
CA VAL A 33 -6.44 5.31 4.75
C VAL A 33 -5.28 5.67 3.81
N LEU A 34 -4.21 6.25 4.34
CA LEU A 34 -3.02 6.61 3.55
C LEU A 34 -2.40 5.39 2.87
N GLY A 35 -2.17 4.31 3.62
CA GLY A 35 -1.66 3.04 3.09
C GLY A 35 -2.58 2.51 1.98
N ALA A 36 -3.89 2.42 2.24
CA ALA A 36 -4.86 1.94 1.26
C ALA A 36 -4.83 2.76 -0.05
N ILE A 37 -4.77 4.09 0.03
CA ILE A 37 -4.67 4.96 -1.15
C ILE A 37 -3.38 4.67 -1.93
N MET A 38 -2.24 4.55 -1.25
CA MET A 38 -0.96 4.24 -1.89
C MET A 38 -0.97 2.86 -2.57
N GLY A 39 -1.49 1.84 -1.91
CA GLY A 39 -1.60 0.49 -2.48
C GLY A 39 -2.55 0.42 -3.67
N ILE A 40 -3.69 1.12 -3.62
CA ILE A 40 -4.63 1.21 -4.75
C ILE A 40 -4.02 1.98 -5.91
N ALA A 41 -3.28 3.06 -5.64
CA ALA A 41 -2.57 3.80 -6.68
C ALA A 41 -1.57 2.88 -7.40
N ASP A 42 -0.70 2.17 -6.67
CA ASP A 42 0.24 1.21 -7.26
C ASP A 42 -0.50 0.12 -8.08
N TRP A 43 -1.60 -0.42 -7.55
CA TRP A 43 -2.42 -1.38 -8.28
C TRP A 43 -2.97 -0.82 -9.59
N HIS A 44 -3.48 0.43 -9.57
CA HIS A 44 -4.08 1.09 -10.73
C HIS A 44 -3.05 1.41 -11.80
N TRP A 45 -1.86 1.87 -11.45
CA TRP A 45 -0.86 2.26 -12.45
C TRP A 45 -0.13 1.05 -13.05
N GLY A 46 -0.15 -0.11 -12.38
CA GLY A 46 0.53 -1.31 -12.85
C GLY A 46 2.06 -1.19 -12.78
N PRO A 47 2.81 -2.27 -13.06
CA PRO A 47 4.27 -2.28 -12.90
C PRO A 47 5.02 -1.37 -13.87
N SER A 48 4.36 -0.86 -14.91
CA SER A 48 4.90 0.05 -15.93
C SER A 48 4.34 1.47 -15.86
N GLY A 49 3.42 1.78 -14.95
CA GLY A 49 2.81 3.12 -14.88
C GLY A 49 1.77 3.41 -15.97
N THR A 50 1.33 2.40 -16.72
CA THR A 50 0.26 2.50 -17.71
C THR A 50 -0.60 1.24 -17.67
N LEU A 51 -1.91 1.41 -17.44
CA LEU A 51 -2.92 0.40 -17.81
C LEU A 51 -3.21 0.41 -19.32
N LEU A 52 -2.21 0.76 -20.14
CA LEU A 52 -2.20 0.70 -21.60
C LEU A 52 -0.85 0.14 -22.05
#